data_AF-A0A0Q5Q6L1-F1
#
_entry.id   AF-A0A0Q5Q6L1-F1
#
_cell.length_a   1.000
_cell.length_b   1.000
_cell.length_c   1.000
_cell.angle_alpha   90.00
_cell.angle_beta   90.00
_cell.angle_gamma   90.00
#
_symmetry.space_group_name_H-M   'P 1'
#
loop_
_entity.id
_entity.type
_entity.pdbx_description
1 polymer ?
#
loop_
_entity_poly.entity_id
_entity_poly.type
_entity_poly.pdbx_seq_one_letter_code
_entity_poly.pdbx_strand_id
1 'polypeptide(L)'
;MIKIKKRDICLIEYRNFPLFEFDEKKKRDIIWHPETHSSYWVKPKINAPKNVIKDIIVIFKDLKIKELLFFNGTNQPWISKNYKKKVFKDLTKTLGYFESNGIEKKFNGGILVDSESFTEFLLHFFHLTQRDSDFFYYHFTDVSHKFLFYLHYSGELQINVLAQD
;
A
#
# COMPACT_ATOMS: atom_id res chain seq x y z
N MET A 1 -8.60 -13.65 -2.26
CA MET A 1 -7.32 -14.26 -2.66
C MET A 1 -6.21 -13.22 -2.73
N ILE A 2 -5.04 -13.59 -2.22
CA ILE A 2 -3.81 -12.78 -2.27
C ILE A 2 -2.82 -13.46 -3.21
N LYS A 3 -2.21 -12.69 -4.11
CA LYS A 3 -1.18 -13.14 -5.04
C LYS A 3 0.03 -12.23 -4.94
N ILE A 4 1.21 -12.82 -4.79
CA ILE A 4 2.47 -12.09 -4.85
C ILE A 4 2.93 -11.93 -6.30
N LYS A 5 3.49 -10.76 -6.62
CA LYS A 5 4.14 -10.46 -7.90
C LYS A 5 5.58 -10.06 -7.67
N LYS A 6 6.48 -10.51 -8.56
CA LYS A 6 7.89 -10.10 -8.53
C LYS A 6 8.01 -8.60 -8.81
N ARG A 7 8.98 -7.94 -8.17
CA ARG A 7 9.23 -6.50 -8.32
C ARG A 7 9.41 -6.10 -9.79
N ASP A 8 10.22 -6.83 -10.55
CA ASP A 8 10.48 -6.51 -11.96
C ASP A 8 9.21 -6.55 -12.82
N ILE A 9 8.29 -7.50 -12.53
CA ILE A 9 6.99 -7.58 -13.19
C ILE A 9 6.15 -6.35 -12.82
N CYS A 10 6.14 -5.95 -11.55
CA CYS A 10 5.42 -4.75 -11.11
C CYS A 10 5.96 -3.49 -11.81
N LEU A 11 7.27 -3.35 -11.93
CA LEU A 11 7.90 -2.20 -12.61
C LEU A 11 7.55 -2.16 -14.11
N ILE A 12 7.39 -3.31 -14.76
CA ILE A 12 7.05 -3.40 -16.19
C ILE A 12 5.57 -3.10 -16.43
N GLU A 13 4.69 -3.71 -15.64
CA GLU A 13 3.24 -3.67 -15.82
C GLU A 13 2.62 -2.40 -15.23
N TYR A 14 3.15 -1.89 -14.11
CA TYR A 14 2.61 -0.76 -13.35
C TYR A 14 3.59 0.41 -13.40
N ARG A 15 3.93 0.86 -14.61
CA ARG A 15 4.88 1.96 -14.83
C ARG A 15 4.44 3.28 -14.22
N ASN A 16 3.13 3.43 -14.01
CA ASN A 16 2.54 4.62 -13.42
C ASN A 16 2.59 4.64 -11.88
N PHE A 17 3.33 3.72 -11.28
CA PHE A 17 3.45 3.64 -9.84
C PHE A 17 4.54 4.60 -9.32
N PRO A 18 4.31 5.36 -8.23
CA PRO A 18 5.33 6.23 -7.68
C PRO A 18 6.63 5.49 -7.34
N LEU A 19 7.77 6.07 -7.72
CA LEU A 19 9.10 5.50 -7.46
C LEU A 19 9.94 6.50 -6.66
N PHE A 20 10.73 5.97 -5.73
CA PHE A 20 11.55 6.76 -4.82
C PHE A 20 12.97 6.18 -4.81
N GLU A 21 13.95 7.03 -5.08
CA GLU A 21 15.37 6.67 -5.10
C GLU A 21 16.20 7.77 -4.43
N PHE A 22 17.14 7.40 -3.58
CA PHE A 22 18.08 8.37 -3.00
C PHE A 22 19.30 8.53 -3.93
N ASP A 23 19.50 9.73 -4.47
CA ASP A 23 20.70 10.07 -5.26
C ASP A 23 21.84 10.45 -4.31
N GLU A 24 22.77 9.52 -4.08
CA GLU A 24 23.91 9.71 -3.19
C GLU A 24 24.80 10.89 -3.59
N LYS A 25 24.96 11.15 -4.90
CA LYS A 25 25.81 12.24 -5.39
C LYS A 25 25.20 13.60 -5.10
N LYS A 26 23.89 13.73 -5.30
CA LYS A 26 23.14 14.96 -5.04
C LYS A 26 22.66 15.07 -3.59
N LYS A 27 22.84 14.02 -2.79
CA LYS A 27 22.36 13.89 -1.40
C LYS A 27 20.88 14.27 -1.26
N ARG A 28 20.05 13.77 -2.17
CA ARG A 28 18.61 14.08 -2.20
C ARG A 28 17.78 12.91 -2.70
N ASP A 29 16.53 12.86 -2.27
CA ASP A 29 15.54 11.96 -2.84
C ASP A 29 15.12 12.43 -4.23
N ILE A 30 15.12 11.49 -5.17
CA ILE A 30 14.46 11.58 -6.47
C ILE A 30 13.14 10.86 -6.33
N ILE A 31 12.06 11.63 -6.50
CA ILE A 31 10.70 11.13 -6.44
C ILE A 31 10.10 11.26 -7.83
N TRP A 32 9.69 10.13 -8.39
CA TRP A 32 8.86 10.09 -9.58
C TRP A 32 7.42 9.80 -9.16
N HIS A 33 6.48 10.57 -9.67
CA HIS A 33 5.06 10.40 -9.43
C HIS A 33 4.31 10.56 -10.76
N PRO A 34 3.30 9.72 -11.07
CA PRO A 34 2.52 9.87 -12.28
C PRO A 34 1.76 11.19 -12.31
N GLU A 35 1.41 11.65 -13.51
CA GLU A 35 0.53 12.79 -13.69
C GLU A 35 -0.89 12.45 -13.20
N THR A 36 -1.49 13.39 -12.47
CA THR A 36 -2.80 13.21 -11.84
C THR A 36 -3.77 14.25 -12.39
N HIS A 37 -4.88 13.80 -12.95
CA HIS A 37 -5.96 14.69 -13.39
C HIS A 37 -6.63 15.39 -12.19
N SER A 38 -6.84 14.65 -11.11
CA SER A 38 -7.44 15.17 -9.88
C SER A 38 -6.99 14.36 -8.66
N SER A 39 -7.04 15.00 -7.49
CA SER A 39 -6.63 14.41 -6.21
C SER A 39 -7.64 14.74 -5.13
N TYR A 40 -7.99 13.74 -4.34
CA TYR A 40 -8.94 13.83 -3.24
C TYR A 40 -8.32 13.26 -1.96
N TRP A 41 -8.62 13.87 -0.83
CA TRP A 41 -8.30 13.34 0.50
C TRP A 41 -9.58 13.04 1.25
N VAL A 42 -9.78 11.77 1.60
CA VAL A 42 -10.94 11.32 2.34
C VAL A 42 -10.54 11.07 3.78
N LYS A 43 -11.13 11.85 4.68
CA LYS A 43 -10.92 11.72 6.11
C LYS A 43 -11.98 10.79 6.72
N PRO A 44 -11.58 9.73 7.43
CA PRO A 44 -12.54 8.83 8.07
C PRO A 44 -13.29 9.56 9.19
N LYS A 45 -14.57 9.21 9.38
CA LYS A 45 -15.40 9.85 10.43
C LYS A 45 -14.94 9.47 11.83
N ILE A 46 -14.45 8.24 11.99
CA ILE A 46 -13.99 7.70 13.28
C ILE A 46 -12.64 7.03 13.04
N ASN A 47 -11.62 7.48 13.77
CA ASN A 47 -10.25 6.98 13.62
C ASN A 47 -9.98 5.66 14.37
N ALA A 48 -10.91 4.71 14.26
CA ALA A 48 -10.70 3.34 14.72
C ALA A 48 -10.39 2.47 13.50
N PRO A 49 -9.35 1.61 13.51
CA PRO A 49 -8.89 0.88 12.31
C PRO A 49 -10.01 0.17 11.55
N LYS A 50 -10.91 -0.53 12.25
CA LYS A 50 -12.05 -1.22 11.62
C LYS A 50 -13.02 -0.26 10.92
N ASN A 51 -13.23 0.93 11.47
CA ASN A 51 -14.14 1.93 10.89
C ASN A 51 -13.48 2.60 9.69
N VAL A 52 -12.18 2.94 9.79
CA VAL A 52 -11.38 3.45 8.67
C VAL A 52 -11.45 2.47 7.50
N ILE A 53 -11.18 1.18 7.73
CA ILE A 53 -11.24 0.18 6.66
C ILE A 53 -12.67 0.04 6.12
N LYS A 54 -13.70 0.05 6.97
CA LYS A 54 -15.09 0.00 6.50
C LYS A 54 -15.44 1.16 5.56
N ASP A 55 -15.04 2.38 5.89
CA ASP A 55 -15.27 3.57 5.06
C ASP A 55 -14.53 3.44 3.72
N ILE A 56 -13.28 2.98 3.73
CA ILE A 56 -12.48 2.72 2.52
C ILE A 56 -13.13 1.66 1.63
N ILE A 57 -13.67 0.57 2.20
CA ILE A 57 -14.35 -0.49 1.44
C ILE A 57 -15.60 0.04 0.73
N VAL A 58 -16.34 0.97 1.35
CA VAL A 58 -17.49 1.61 0.69
C VAL A 58 -17.04 2.38 -0.54
N ILE A 59 -15.96 3.17 -0.43
CA ILE A 59 -15.39 3.90 -1.56
C ILE A 59 -14.97 2.94 -2.68
N PHE A 60 -14.28 1.85 -2.36
CA PHE A 60 -13.87 0.87 -3.38
C PHE A 60 -15.05 0.21 -4.08
N LYS A 61 -16.16 -0.04 -3.37
CA LYS A 61 -17.40 -0.55 -3.97
C LYS A 61 -18.02 0.46 -4.93
N ASP A 62 -18.11 1.73 -4.54
CA ASP A 62 -18.69 2.80 -5.37
C ASP A 62 -17.84 3.04 -6.63
N LEU A 63 -16.52 2.95 -6.49
CA LEU A 63 -15.56 3.02 -7.61
C LEU A 63 -15.48 1.71 -8.42
N LYS A 64 -16.20 0.65 -8.02
CA LYS A 64 -16.25 -0.66 -8.67
C LYS A 64 -14.88 -1.36 -8.76
N ILE A 65 -14.03 -1.16 -7.76
CA ILE A 65 -12.71 -1.78 -7.66
C ILE A 65 -12.87 -3.26 -7.28
N LYS A 66 -12.30 -4.14 -8.10
CA LYS A 66 -12.33 -5.60 -7.87
C LYS A 66 -11.00 -6.15 -7.38
N GLU A 67 -9.90 -5.55 -7.81
CA GLU A 67 -8.54 -5.97 -7.47
C GLU A 67 -7.66 -4.74 -7.30
N LEU A 68 -6.73 -4.81 -6.35
CA LEU A 68 -5.76 -3.77 -6.04
C LEU A 68 -4.35 -4.37 -6.00
N LEU A 69 -3.40 -3.71 -6.67
CA LEU A 69 -1.98 -3.97 -6.49
C LEU A 69 -1.41 -2.97 -5.48
N PHE A 70 -0.84 -3.49 -4.40
CA PHE A 70 -0.03 -2.74 -3.45
C PHE A 70 1.45 -2.91 -3.75
N PHE A 71 2.22 -1.83 -3.72
CA PHE A 71 3.63 -1.88 -4.11
C PHE A 71 4.45 -0.77 -3.45
N ASN A 72 5.73 -1.05 -3.20
CA ASN A 72 6.68 -0.10 -2.62
C ASN A 72 7.43 0.63 -3.74
N GLY A 73 7.40 1.95 -3.70
CA GLY A 73 8.17 2.75 -4.66
C GLY A 73 9.70 2.64 -4.48
N THR A 74 10.17 2.19 -3.31
CA THR A 74 11.59 1.85 -3.06
C THR A 74 11.86 0.36 -3.24
N ASN A 75 13.14 -0.04 -3.35
CA ASN A 75 13.55 -1.46 -3.40
C ASN A 75 13.61 -2.14 -2.02
N GLN A 76 12.91 -1.60 -1.02
CA GLN A 76 12.92 -2.14 0.33
C GLN A 76 11.91 -3.28 0.48
N PRO A 77 12.19 -4.27 1.35
CA PRO A 77 11.22 -5.30 1.69
C PRO A 77 9.96 -4.73 2.36
N TRP A 78 8.85 -5.47 2.25
CA TRP A 78 7.59 -5.24 2.98
C TRP A 78 7.76 -5.21 4.49
N ILE A 79 8.66 -6.05 4.99
CA ILE A 79 8.95 -6.19 6.41
C ILE A 79 10.46 -5.94 6.56
N SER A 80 10.87 -4.68 6.52
CA SER A 80 12.27 -4.26 6.56
C SER A 80 12.88 -4.32 7.97
N LYS A 81 12.06 -4.10 9.01
CA LYS A 81 12.48 -4.07 10.41
C LYS A 81 12.35 -5.44 11.07
N ASN A 82 13.38 -5.84 11.81
CA ASN A 82 13.28 -6.95 12.76
C ASN A 82 12.53 -6.47 14.01
N TYR A 83 11.20 -6.43 13.93
CA TYR A 83 10.38 -6.18 15.11
C TYR A 83 10.59 -7.33 16.11
N LYS A 84 11.22 -7.04 17.26
CA LYS A 84 11.30 -8.03 18.34
C LYS A 84 9.86 -8.38 18.73
N LYS A 85 9.47 -9.66 18.59
CA LYS A 85 8.11 -10.22 18.82
C LYS A 85 7.48 -9.91 20.21
N LYS A 86 8.13 -9.12 21.07
CA LYS A 86 7.89 -9.06 22.52
C LYS A 86 7.25 -7.78 23.07
N VAL A 87 6.69 -6.87 22.26
CA VAL A 87 6.06 -5.65 22.82
C VAL A 87 4.63 -5.36 22.33
N PHE A 88 4.21 -5.81 21.14
CA PHE A 88 2.88 -5.48 20.60
C PHE A 88 2.17 -6.69 19.98
N LYS A 89 1.13 -7.22 20.66
CA LYS A 89 0.35 -8.38 20.20
C LYS A 89 -0.22 -8.20 18.79
N ASP A 90 -0.74 -7.01 18.49
CA ASP A 90 -1.36 -6.71 17.21
C ASP A 90 -0.34 -6.69 16.05
N LEU A 91 0.90 -6.27 16.33
CA LEU A 91 1.97 -6.24 15.34
C LEU A 91 2.41 -7.67 15.02
N THR A 92 2.57 -8.51 16.04
CA THR A 92 2.85 -9.95 15.85
C THR A 92 1.77 -10.63 15.01
N LYS A 93 0.48 -10.31 15.24
CA LYS A 93 -0.63 -10.83 14.40
C LYS A 93 -0.49 -10.37 12.95
N THR A 94 -0.14 -9.10 12.75
CA THR A 94 0.03 -8.51 11.42
C THR A 94 1.18 -9.14 10.66
N LEU A 95 2.34 -9.27 11.30
CA LEU A 95 3.49 -9.96 10.71
C LEU A 95 3.18 -11.43 10.40
N GLY A 96 2.48 -12.13 11.31
CA GLY A 96 2.05 -13.50 11.09
C GLY A 96 1.10 -13.65 9.89
N TYR A 97 0.20 -12.68 9.67
CA TYR A 97 -0.67 -12.65 8.51
C TYR A 97 0.10 -12.50 7.19
N PHE A 98 1.07 -11.57 7.13
CA PHE A 98 1.91 -11.40 5.94
C PHE A 98 2.78 -12.64 5.69
N GLU A 99 3.41 -13.19 6.74
CA GLU A 99 4.20 -14.44 6.67
C GLU A 99 3.34 -15.61 6.15
N SER A 100 2.11 -15.79 6.65
CA SER A 100 1.22 -16.88 6.20
C SER A 100 0.76 -16.72 4.74
N ASN A 101 0.85 -15.52 4.17
CA ASN A 101 0.55 -15.23 2.77
C ASN A 101 1.82 -15.20 1.89
N GLY A 102 2.96 -15.70 2.38
CA GLY A 102 4.20 -15.79 1.62
C GLY A 102 4.94 -14.45 1.45
N ILE A 103 4.58 -13.43 2.23
CA ILE A 103 5.27 -12.13 2.27
C ILE A 103 6.34 -12.19 3.36
N GLU A 104 7.49 -12.74 2.98
CA GLU A 104 8.63 -12.93 3.86
C GLU A 104 9.50 -11.68 4.01
N LYS A 105 10.47 -11.69 4.93
CA LYS A 105 11.35 -10.56 5.27
C LYS A 105 12.15 -9.97 4.11
N LYS A 106 12.37 -10.73 3.03
CA LYS A 106 13.10 -10.27 1.84
C LYS A 106 12.18 -9.91 0.67
N PHE A 107 10.88 -10.12 0.81
CA PHE A 107 9.93 -9.85 -0.26
C PHE A 107 9.77 -8.33 -0.45
N ASN A 108 10.05 -7.86 -1.66
CA ASN A 108 9.99 -6.45 -2.09
C ASN A 108 9.10 -6.25 -3.34
N GLY A 109 8.32 -7.28 -3.68
CA GLY A 109 7.43 -7.31 -4.83
C GLY A 109 6.09 -6.62 -4.58
N GLY A 110 5.17 -6.72 -5.53
CA GLY A 110 3.81 -6.24 -5.37
C GLY A 110 2.89 -7.32 -4.80
N ILE A 111 1.82 -6.90 -4.13
CA ILE A 111 0.78 -7.80 -3.63
C ILE A 111 -0.52 -7.44 -4.33
N LEU A 112 -1.05 -8.37 -5.12
CA LEU A 112 -2.36 -8.27 -5.73
C LEU A 112 -3.39 -8.88 -4.79
N VAL A 113 -4.43 -8.11 -4.47
CA VAL A 113 -5.48 -8.48 -3.54
C VAL A 113 -6.82 -8.32 -4.24
N ASP A 114 -7.71 -9.29 -4.11
CA ASP A 114 -9.08 -9.16 -4.60
C ASP A 114 -10.05 -8.60 -3.55
N SER A 115 -11.25 -8.25 -4.00
CA SER A 115 -12.27 -7.62 -3.18
C SER A 115 -12.74 -8.45 -1.98
N GLU A 116 -12.64 -9.77 -2.06
CA GLU A 116 -13.00 -10.67 -0.96
C GLU A 116 -12.00 -10.55 0.20
N SER A 117 -10.73 -10.30 -0.11
CA SER A 117 -9.64 -10.16 0.86
C SER A 117 -9.37 -8.72 1.31
N PHE A 118 -9.99 -7.69 0.69
CA PHE A 118 -9.68 -6.29 1.01
C PHE A 118 -9.80 -5.95 2.49
N THR A 119 -10.88 -6.38 3.16
CA THR A 119 -11.12 -5.96 4.56
C THR A 119 -10.01 -6.45 5.48
N GLU A 120 -9.65 -7.73 5.41
CA GLU A 120 -8.62 -8.31 6.26
C GLU A 120 -7.23 -7.78 5.88
N PHE A 121 -6.92 -7.73 4.58
CA PHE A 121 -5.63 -7.23 4.11
C PHE A 121 -5.40 -5.78 4.50
N LEU A 122 -6.38 -4.90 4.29
CA LEU A 122 -6.27 -3.47 4.62
C LEU A 122 -6.13 -3.23 6.12
N LEU A 123 -6.74 -4.06 6.98
CA LEU A 123 -6.55 -3.96 8.43
C LEU A 123 -5.08 -4.16 8.81
N HIS A 124 -4.45 -5.17 8.21
CA HIS A 124 -3.04 -5.48 8.43
C HIS A 124 -2.11 -4.46 7.77
N PHE A 125 -2.41 -4.04 6.54
CA PHE A 125 -1.70 -2.99 5.82
C PHE A 125 -1.74 -1.67 6.60
N PHE A 126 -2.92 -1.21 7.01
CA PHE A 126 -3.07 0.02 7.77
C PHE A 126 -2.32 -0.05 9.09
N HIS A 127 -2.33 -1.20 9.76
CA HIS A 127 -1.55 -1.34 10.98
C HIS A 127 -0.03 -1.20 10.73
N LEU A 128 0.50 -1.67 9.60
CA LEU A 128 1.89 -1.40 9.22
C LEU A 128 2.15 0.10 9.02
N THR A 129 1.25 0.84 8.34
CA THR A 129 1.38 2.30 8.19
C THR A 129 1.53 3.02 9.54
N GLN A 130 0.87 2.52 10.59
CA GLN A 130 0.88 3.10 11.93
C GLN A 130 2.11 2.74 12.77
N ARG A 131 2.84 1.68 12.40
CA ARG A 131 3.93 1.11 13.22
C ARG A 131 5.29 1.22 12.58
N ASP A 132 5.33 1.37 11.26
CA ASP A 132 6.57 1.48 10.52
C ASP A 132 6.64 2.82 9.81
N SER A 133 7.53 3.67 10.33
CA SER A 133 7.87 4.97 9.79
C SER A 133 8.37 4.95 8.36
N ASP A 134 8.74 3.79 7.81
CA ASP A 134 9.28 3.66 6.44
C ASP A 134 8.21 3.12 5.48
N PHE A 135 7.00 2.84 5.98
CA PHE A 135 5.91 2.27 5.19
C PHE A 135 5.11 3.31 4.39
N PHE A 136 5.50 4.59 4.45
CA PHE A 136 4.86 5.67 3.69
C PHE A 136 5.18 5.63 2.19
N TYR A 137 6.16 4.83 1.75
CA TYR A 137 6.46 4.64 0.33
C TYR A 137 5.47 3.70 -0.38
N TYR A 138 4.58 3.04 0.37
CA TYR A 138 3.58 2.14 -0.19
C TYR A 138 2.39 2.92 -0.74
N HIS A 139 2.13 2.71 -2.01
CA HIS A 139 0.89 3.11 -2.65
C HIS A 139 0.11 1.86 -3.04
N PHE A 140 -1.05 2.04 -3.64
CA PHE A 140 -1.73 0.95 -4.33
C PHE A 140 -2.59 1.47 -5.47
N THR A 141 -2.84 0.64 -6.47
CA THR A 141 -3.59 1.02 -7.67
C THR A 141 -4.56 -0.08 -8.06
N ASP A 142 -5.64 0.28 -8.73
CA ASP A 142 -6.51 -0.70 -9.34
C ASP A 142 -5.89 -1.29 -10.61
N VAL A 143 -6.31 -2.49 -10.99
CA VAL A 143 -5.74 -3.19 -12.15
C VAL A 143 -5.93 -2.46 -13.50
N SER A 144 -6.85 -1.49 -13.59
CA SER A 144 -7.00 -0.65 -14.79
C SER A 144 -6.13 0.60 -14.78
N HIS A 145 -5.33 0.81 -13.72
CA HIS A 145 -4.44 1.96 -13.53
C HIS A 145 -5.17 3.30 -13.65
N LYS A 146 -6.43 3.35 -13.21
CA LYS A 146 -7.22 4.58 -13.22
C LYS A 146 -7.01 5.40 -11.95
N PHE A 147 -6.82 4.72 -10.84
CA PHE A 147 -6.69 5.30 -9.53
C PHE A 147 -5.37 4.89 -8.89
N LEU A 148 -4.68 5.87 -8.31
CA LEU A 148 -3.57 5.66 -7.41
C LEU A 148 -4.01 6.10 -6.01
N PHE A 149 -3.85 5.21 -5.06
CA PHE A 149 -4.27 5.41 -3.68
C PHE A 149 -3.05 5.45 -2.76
N TYR A 150 -3.18 6.22 -1.68
CA TYR A 150 -2.25 6.23 -0.57
C TYR A 150 -3.03 6.27 0.75
N LEU A 151 -2.70 5.38 1.68
CA LEU A 151 -3.33 5.33 3.00
C LEU A 151 -2.34 5.83 4.05
N HIS A 152 -2.60 7.02 4.57
CA HIS A 152 -1.78 7.63 5.60
C HIS A 152 -2.02 6.97 6.96
N TYR A 153 -1.04 7.00 7.87
CA TYR A 153 -1.15 6.40 9.21
C TYR A 153 -2.29 6.99 10.07
N SER A 154 -2.75 8.21 9.73
CA SER A 154 -3.93 8.85 10.35
C SER A 154 -5.26 8.18 9.96
N GLY A 155 -5.26 7.30 8.96
CA GLY A 155 -6.44 6.71 8.33
C GLY A 155 -6.99 7.53 7.17
N GLU A 156 -6.39 8.67 6.85
CA GLU A 156 -6.77 9.46 5.66
C GLU A 156 -6.36 8.72 4.38
N LEU A 157 -7.32 8.58 3.46
CA LEU A 157 -7.11 7.96 2.16
C LEU A 157 -6.97 9.07 1.11
N GLN A 158 -5.79 9.14 0.49
CA GLN A 158 -5.61 9.90 -0.74
C GLN A 158 -6.05 9.06 -1.93
N ILE A 159 -6.80 9.69 -2.84
CA ILE A 159 -7.27 9.11 -4.10
C ILE A 159 -6.82 10.05 -5.21
N ASN A 160 -5.87 9.61 -6.02
CA ASN A 160 -5.42 10.31 -7.21
C ASN A 160 -6.04 9.64 -8.44
N VAL A 161 -6.78 10.41 -9.24
CA VAL A 161 -7.24 9.98 -10.56
C VAL A 161 -6.10 10.25 -11.53
N LEU A 162 -5.54 9.20 -12.11
CA LEU A 162 -4.42 9.33 -13.03
C LEU A 162 -4.89 9.96 -14.35
N ALA A 163 -4.05 10.82 -14.93
CA ALA A 163 -4.27 11.28 -16.29
C ALA A 163 -4.18 10.06 -17.21
N GLN A 164 -5.18 9.87 -18.07
CA GLN A 164 -5.12 8.87 -19.13
C GLN A 164 -4.54 9.55 -20.37
N ASP A 165 -3.42 9.01 -20.87
CA ASP A 165 -2.87 9.38 -22.18
C ASP A 165 -3.82 9.01 -23.32
#